data_AF-X1DI13-F1
#
_entry.id   AF-X1DI13-F1
#
_cell.length_a   1.000
_cell.length_b   1.000
_cell.length_c   1.000
_cell.angle_alpha   90.00
_cell.angle_beta   90.00
_cell.angle_gamma   90.00
#
_symmetry.space_group_name_H-M   'P 1'
#
loop_
_entity.id
_entity.type
_entity.pdbx_description
1 polymer ?
#
loop_
_entity_poly.entity_id
_entity_poly.type
_entity_poly.pdbx_seq_one_letter_code
_entity_poly.pdbx_strand_id
1 'polypeptide(L)'
;MKPQWDINLGAGADVPIGGPIALGLGLAFHNTAASSLEGGFLYRGHSGMDCRLYLTAERILLPLQFRDFRIYPGISAGFLARYDKYELTTLYFFYPGIFLKPFIEVGKAGRLSLIVSLPLDYYFRRDLELSLSAGLGFSLRWYMRKNYEAF
;
A
#
# COMPACT_ATOMS: atom_id res chain seq x y z
N MET A 1 14.82 16.98 1.85
CA MET A 1 14.99 15.54 2.18
C MET A 1 14.69 14.72 0.93
N LYS A 2 15.39 13.61 0.64
CA LYS A 2 15.09 12.77 -0.53
C LYS A 2 13.90 11.84 -0.22
N PRO A 3 12.99 11.58 -1.17
CA PRO A 3 11.92 10.59 -1.02
C PRO A 3 12.52 9.19 -0.79
N GLN A 4 11.90 8.43 0.11
CA GLN A 4 12.28 7.05 0.43
C GLN A 4 11.68 6.09 -0.61
N TRP A 5 12.36 4.96 -0.83
CA TRP A 5 11.91 3.91 -1.74
C TRP A 5 11.69 2.59 -1.00
N ASP A 6 10.44 2.15 -0.93
CA ASP A 6 10.03 1.01 -0.13
C ASP A 6 9.58 -0.19 -0.99
N ILE A 7 9.87 -1.40 -0.52
CA ILE A 7 9.21 -2.62 -0.97
C ILE A 7 8.20 -3.03 0.08
N ASN A 8 6.93 -3.20 -0.32
CA ASN A 8 5.81 -3.52 0.56
C ASN A 8 5.21 -4.89 0.22
N LEU A 9 4.96 -5.72 1.22
CA LEU A 9 4.24 -6.99 1.12
C LEU A 9 3.07 -6.98 2.08
N GLY A 10 1.85 -7.12 1.59
CA GLY A 10 0.67 -6.92 2.42
C GLY A 10 -0.50 -7.86 2.17
N ALA A 11 -1.48 -7.74 3.04
CA ALA A 11 -2.79 -8.36 2.89
C ALA A 11 -3.87 -7.39 3.36
N GLY A 12 -5.05 -7.46 2.74
CA GLY A 12 -6.18 -6.61 3.10
C GLY A 12 -7.51 -7.33 2.98
N ALA A 13 -8.49 -6.84 3.73
CA ALA A 13 -9.87 -7.25 3.65
C ALA A 13 -10.73 -6.04 3.32
N ASP A 14 -11.56 -6.17 2.29
CA ASP A 14 -12.36 -5.10 1.72
C ASP A 14 -13.85 -5.47 1.81
N VAL A 15 -14.65 -4.48 2.19
CA VAL A 15 -16.10 -4.54 2.26
C VAL A 15 -16.64 -3.53 1.25
N PRO A 16 -17.36 -3.97 0.19
CA PRO A 16 -18.00 -3.05 -0.73
C PRO A 16 -19.03 -2.19 0.00
N ILE A 17 -18.95 -0.88 -0.16
CA ILE A 17 -19.87 0.08 0.49
C ILE A 17 -20.84 0.73 -0.51
N GLY A 18 -20.55 0.67 -1.81
CA GLY A 18 -21.47 1.12 -2.86
C GLY A 18 -20.76 1.44 -4.17
N GLY A 19 -21.40 1.12 -5.30
CA GLY A 19 -20.82 1.36 -6.62
C GLY A 19 -19.40 0.78 -6.76
N PRO A 20 -18.42 1.55 -7.29
CA PRO A 20 -17.03 1.13 -7.41
C PRO A 20 -16.22 1.25 -6.11
N ILE A 21 -16.84 1.57 -4.97
CA ILE A 21 -16.13 1.93 -3.74
C ILE A 21 -16.21 0.81 -2.70
N ALA A 22 -15.07 0.48 -2.11
CA ALA A 22 -14.93 -0.43 -0.99
C ALA A 22 -14.20 0.24 0.19
N LEU A 23 -14.58 -0.13 1.40
CA LEU A 23 -13.86 0.18 2.63
C LEU A 23 -12.96 -1.00 2.96
N GLY A 24 -11.67 -0.75 3.19
CA GLY A 24 -10.69 -1.80 3.46
C GLY A 24 -9.85 -1.54 4.70
N LEU A 25 -9.43 -2.63 5.31
CA LEU A 25 -8.40 -2.68 6.33
C LEU A 25 -7.25 -3.55 5.80
N GLY A 26 -6.01 -3.16 6.06
CA GLY A 26 -4.86 -3.92 5.59
C GLY A 26 -3.67 -3.85 6.52
N LEU A 27 -2.85 -4.89 6.43
CA LEU A 27 -1.55 -4.98 7.07
C LEU A 27 -0.48 -5.13 5.98
N ALA A 28 0.64 -4.44 6.13
CA ALA A 28 1.78 -4.62 5.26
C ALA A 28 3.07 -4.71 6.08
N PHE A 29 4.01 -5.48 5.58
CA PHE A 29 5.42 -5.41 5.94
C PHE A 29 6.14 -4.60 4.89
N HIS A 30 7.12 -3.81 5.32
CA HIS A 30 7.95 -3.06 4.41
C HIS A 30 9.42 -3.14 4.77
N ASN A 31 10.24 -2.91 3.76
CA ASN A 31 11.67 -2.75 3.91
C ASN A 31 12.16 -1.61 3.01
N THR A 32 13.03 -0.79 3.59
CA THR A 32 13.74 0.29 2.93
C THR A 32 15.22 -0.02 3.07
N ALA A 33 15.90 -0.26 1.95
CA ALA A 33 17.33 -0.56 1.97
C ALA A 33 18.16 0.68 2.39
N ALA A 34 19.28 0.43 3.07
CA ALA A 34 20.25 1.48 3.37
C ALA A 34 20.89 2.01 2.07
N SER A 35 21.21 3.31 2.01
CA SER A 35 21.95 3.88 0.88
C SER A 35 23.46 3.68 1.02
N SER A 36 24.15 3.50 -0.10
CA SER A 36 25.63 3.47 -0.18
C SER A 36 26.25 4.81 0.24
N LEU A 37 27.38 4.74 0.95
CA LEU A 37 28.21 5.88 1.35
C LEU A 37 28.85 6.61 0.15
N GLU A 38 28.94 5.97 -1.01
CA GLU A 38 29.52 6.56 -2.23
C GLU A 38 28.67 7.75 -2.76
N GLY A 39 27.40 7.82 -2.35
CA GLY A 39 26.48 8.93 -2.66
C GLY A 39 26.52 10.10 -1.67
N GLY A 40 27.42 10.09 -0.68
CA GLY A 40 27.66 11.20 0.26
C GLY A 40 26.66 11.35 1.42
N PHE A 41 25.57 10.58 1.45
CA PHE A 41 24.59 10.59 2.55
C PHE A 41 24.28 9.17 3.02
N LEU A 42 24.42 8.91 4.32
CA LEU A 42 24.06 7.65 4.96
C LEU A 42 22.56 7.66 5.29
N TYR A 43 21.74 7.03 4.45
CA TYR A 43 20.37 6.68 4.81
C TYR A 43 20.40 5.32 5.50
N ARG A 44 19.98 5.28 6.78
CA ARG A 44 19.87 4.02 7.52
C ARG A 44 18.63 3.28 7.01
N GLY A 45 18.83 2.03 6.58
CA GLY A 45 17.73 1.16 6.21
C GLY A 45 16.78 0.97 7.39
N HIS A 46 15.54 0.62 7.09
CA HIS A 46 14.55 0.33 8.11
C HIS A 46 13.53 -0.68 7.60
N SER A 47 12.89 -1.36 8.54
CA SER A 47 11.84 -2.32 8.25
C SER A 47 10.78 -2.28 9.33
N GLY A 48 9.58 -2.69 8.98
CA GLY A 48 8.47 -2.49 9.89
C GLY A 48 7.16 -3.05 9.37
N MET A 49 6.10 -2.58 10.01
CA MET A 49 4.74 -2.93 9.66
C MET A 49 3.86 -1.68 9.54
N ASP A 50 2.91 -1.75 8.62
CA ASP A 50 1.86 -0.76 8.45
C ASP A 50 0.49 -1.38 8.77
N CYS A 51 -0.32 -0.65 9.52
CA CYS A 51 -1.77 -0.86 9.57
C CYS A 51 -2.45 0.23 8.77
N ARG A 52 -3.33 -0.14 7.83
CA ARG A 52 -3.93 0.79 6.86
C ARG A 52 -5.45 0.68 6.90
N LEU A 53 -6.14 1.82 7.06
CA LEU A 53 -7.59 1.95 6.91
C LEU A 53 -7.85 2.83 5.69
N TYR A 54 -8.61 2.34 4.71
CA TYR A 54 -8.68 2.98 3.41
C TYR A 54 -9.99 2.82 2.68
N LEU A 55 -10.23 3.76 1.78
CA LEU A 55 -11.22 3.62 0.72
C LEU A 55 -10.50 3.21 -0.56
N THR A 56 -11.07 2.26 -1.25
CA THR A 56 -10.63 1.79 -2.56
C THR A 56 -11.69 2.17 -3.57
N ALA A 57 -11.30 2.87 -4.64
CA ALA A 57 -12.10 2.98 -5.85
C ALA A 57 -11.54 1.99 -6.87
N GLU A 58 -12.32 0.95 -7.16
CA GLU A 58 -12.01 -0.09 -8.13
C GLU A 58 -12.70 0.20 -9.45
N ARG A 59 -12.22 -0.39 -10.55
CA ARG A 59 -12.94 -0.41 -11.84
C ARG A 59 -13.28 0.98 -12.37
N ILE A 60 -12.39 1.94 -12.13
CA ILE A 60 -12.47 3.30 -12.71
C ILE A 60 -12.43 3.21 -14.25
N LEU A 61 -11.82 2.15 -14.78
CA LEU A 61 -11.74 1.83 -16.20
C LEU A 61 -12.30 0.43 -16.48
N LEU A 62 -12.68 0.20 -17.75
CA LEU A 62 -13.15 -1.11 -18.22
C LEU A 62 -12.11 -2.21 -17.93
N PRO A 63 -12.54 -3.38 -17.42
CA PRO A 63 -11.61 -4.45 -17.09
C PRO A 63 -10.99 -5.03 -18.36
N LEU A 64 -9.68 -5.24 -18.34
CA LEU A 64 -8.99 -6.05 -19.33
C LEU A 64 -9.19 -7.52 -18.95
N GLN A 65 -9.91 -8.25 -19.80
CA GLN A 65 -10.13 -9.68 -19.60
C GLN A 65 -9.08 -10.47 -20.37
N PHE A 66 -8.31 -11.29 -19.64
CA PHE A 66 -7.33 -12.19 -20.22
C PHE A 66 -7.59 -13.62 -19.73
N ARG A 67 -8.18 -14.44 -20.60
CA ARG A 67 -8.67 -15.79 -20.25
C ARG A 67 -9.62 -15.74 -19.04
N ASP A 68 -9.25 -16.39 -17.94
CA ASP A 68 -10.00 -16.46 -16.67
C ASP A 68 -9.68 -15.30 -15.71
N PHE A 69 -8.70 -14.47 -16.03
CA PHE A 69 -8.25 -13.38 -15.18
C PHE A 69 -8.86 -12.06 -15.62
N ARG A 70 -9.27 -11.26 -14.63
CA ARG A 70 -9.71 -9.89 -14.81
C ARG A 70 -8.64 -8.98 -14.23
N ILE A 71 -8.23 -7.99 -15.03
CA ILE A 71 -7.27 -6.98 -14.66
C ILE A 71 -7.99 -5.64 -14.62
N TYR A 72 -7.90 -4.93 -13.51
CA TYR A 72 -8.49 -3.60 -13.38
C TYR A 72 -7.53 -2.66 -12.63
N PRO A 73 -7.36 -1.43 -13.13
CA PRO A 73 -6.70 -0.39 -12.37
C PRO A 73 -7.64 0.14 -11.29
N GLY A 74 -7.06 0.58 -10.19
CA GLY A 74 -7.78 1.24 -9.11
C GLY A 74 -6.87 2.16 -8.32
N ILE A 75 -7.48 2.86 -7.37
CA ILE A 75 -6.77 3.74 -6.46
C ILE A 75 -7.32 3.56 -5.05
N SER A 76 -6.42 3.47 -4.08
CA SER A 76 -6.78 3.48 -2.67
C SER A 76 -6.19 4.71 -2.00
N ALA A 77 -6.92 5.31 -1.07
CA ALA A 77 -6.43 6.39 -0.22
C ALA A 77 -6.96 6.21 1.20
N GLY A 78 -6.20 6.66 2.18
CA GLY A 78 -6.61 6.54 3.56
C GLY A 78 -5.53 6.87 4.56
N PHE A 79 -5.72 6.37 5.77
CA PHE A 79 -4.82 6.55 6.89
C PHE A 79 -3.94 5.31 7.06
N LEU A 80 -2.73 5.56 7.54
CA LEU A 80 -1.81 4.50 7.91
C LEU A 80 -1.21 4.77 9.29
N ALA A 81 -0.86 3.69 9.97
CA ALA A 81 -0.11 3.68 11.19
C ALA A 81 1.12 2.79 10.97
N ARG A 82 2.30 3.42 10.88
CA ARG A 82 3.57 2.76 10.58
C ARG A 82 4.39 2.55 11.84
N TYR A 83 4.99 1.38 11.96
CA TYR A 83 5.88 1.02 13.04
C TYR A 83 7.21 0.52 12.46
N ASP A 84 8.27 1.31 12.64
CA ASP A 84 9.59 1.09 12.04
C ASP A 84 10.64 0.72 13.08
N LYS A 85 11.48 -0.25 12.73
CA LYS A 85 12.76 -0.52 13.37
C LYS A 85 13.88 -0.08 12.43
N TYR A 86 14.73 0.82 12.90
CA TYR A 86 15.90 1.25 12.12
C TYR A 86 17.01 0.21 12.21
N GLU A 87 17.56 -0.16 11.06
CA GLU A 87 18.68 -1.09 10.96
C GLU A 87 19.87 -0.59 11.77
N LEU A 88 20.62 -1.55 12.34
CA LEU A 88 21.81 -1.29 13.16
C LEU A 88 21.53 -0.45 14.42
N THR A 89 20.26 -0.35 14.84
CA THR A 89 19.85 0.29 16.09
C THR A 89 18.81 -0.53 16.84
N THR A 90 18.57 -0.18 18.10
CA THR A 90 17.45 -0.69 18.92
C THR A 90 16.27 0.28 18.93
N LEU A 91 16.28 1.30 18.06
CA LEU A 91 15.26 2.34 18.04
C LEU A 91 14.04 1.88 17.24
N TYR A 92 12.88 2.05 17.87
CA TYR A 92 11.57 1.84 17.26
C TYR A 92 10.83 3.15 17.21
N PHE A 93 10.16 3.40 16.09
CA PHE A 93 9.37 4.60 15.91
C PHE A 93 8.00 4.28 15.37
N PHE A 94 7.03 5.08 15.83
CA PHE A 94 5.67 5.04 15.37
C PHE A 94 5.34 6.35 14.66
N TYR A 95 4.74 6.23 13.48
CA TYR A 95 4.32 7.38 12.69
C TYR A 95 2.91 7.17 12.14
N PRO A 96 1.95 8.03 12.49
CA PRO A 96 0.69 8.11 11.75
C PRO A 96 0.94 8.81 10.41
N GLY A 97 0.09 8.53 9.44
CA GLY A 97 0.21 9.16 8.13
C GLY A 97 -1.03 8.97 7.28
N ILE A 98 -0.93 9.50 6.07
CA ILE A 98 -1.90 9.29 4.99
C ILE A 98 -1.19 8.70 3.79
N PHE A 99 -1.95 8.02 2.95
CA PHE A 99 -1.40 7.47 1.72
C PHE A 99 -2.32 7.62 0.53
N LEU A 100 -1.71 7.58 -0.64
CA LEU A 100 -2.33 7.38 -1.93
C LEU A 100 -1.65 6.18 -2.61
N LYS A 101 -2.44 5.22 -3.07
CA LYS A 101 -1.94 3.97 -3.63
C LYS A 101 -2.67 3.66 -4.92
N PRO A 102 -2.19 4.15 -6.08
CA PRO A 102 -2.57 3.57 -7.36
C PRO A 102 -2.16 2.09 -7.40
N PHE A 103 -3.03 1.26 -7.97
CA PHE A 103 -2.79 -0.17 -8.07
C PHE A 103 -3.40 -0.79 -9.31
N ILE A 104 -2.86 -1.95 -9.68
CA ILE A 104 -3.43 -2.88 -10.64
C ILE A 104 -3.81 -4.12 -9.85
N GLU A 105 -5.06 -4.53 -10.01
CA GLU A 105 -5.58 -5.74 -9.41
C GLU A 105 -5.76 -6.82 -10.46
N VAL A 106 -5.28 -8.02 -10.13
CA VAL A 106 -5.34 -9.22 -10.95
C VAL A 106 -6.05 -10.30 -10.14
N GLY A 107 -7.26 -10.65 -10.55
CA GLY A 107 -8.07 -11.64 -9.86
C GLY A 107 -8.77 -12.58 -10.83
N LYS A 108 -8.95 -13.84 -10.41
CA LYS A 108 -9.97 -14.71 -11.01
C LYS A 108 -11.33 -14.25 -10.50
N ALA A 109 -12.43 -14.64 -11.15
CA ALA A 109 -13.77 -14.39 -10.62
C ALA A 109 -13.98 -15.07 -9.23
N GLY A 110 -13.50 -14.46 -8.15
CA GLY A 110 -13.47 -15.00 -6.78
C GLY A 110 -13.45 -13.89 -5.72
N ARG A 111 -13.20 -14.25 -4.47
CA ARG A 111 -13.08 -13.28 -3.36
C ARG A 111 -11.65 -12.81 -3.11
N LEU A 112 -10.66 -13.45 -3.73
CA LEU A 112 -9.25 -13.18 -3.54
C LEU A 112 -8.65 -12.62 -4.83
N SER A 113 -7.94 -11.51 -4.71
CA SER A 113 -7.19 -10.89 -5.80
C SER A 113 -5.76 -10.61 -5.38
N LEU A 114 -4.86 -10.61 -6.37
CA LEU A 114 -3.50 -10.13 -6.22
C LEU A 114 -3.44 -8.66 -6.66
N ILE A 115 -2.70 -7.85 -5.93
CA ILE A 115 -2.54 -6.42 -6.18
C ILE A 115 -1.07 -6.10 -6.35
N VAL A 116 -0.76 -5.37 -7.41
CA VAL A 116 0.51 -4.69 -7.61
C VAL A 116 0.25 -3.20 -7.50
N SER A 117 1.00 -2.50 -6.68
CA SER A 117 0.71 -1.11 -6.31
C SER A 117 1.94 -0.25 -6.21
N LEU A 118 1.74 1.05 -6.31
CA LEU A 118 2.76 2.06 -6.10
C LEU A 118 2.30 2.95 -4.94
N PRO A 119 2.58 2.57 -3.67
CA PRO A 119 2.22 3.38 -2.52
C PRO A 119 3.01 4.69 -2.51
N LEU A 120 2.30 5.78 -2.24
CA LEU A 120 2.83 7.11 -1.95
C LEU A 120 2.34 7.48 -0.56
N ASP A 121 3.25 7.44 0.42
CA ASP A 121 2.94 7.58 1.83
C ASP A 121 3.51 8.91 2.36
N TYR A 122 2.72 9.65 3.14
CA TYR A 122 3.13 10.86 3.83
C TYR A 122 2.97 10.67 5.34
N TYR A 123 4.07 10.83 6.07
CA TYR A 123 4.14 10.58 7.51
C TYR A 123 4.11 11.88 8.30
N PHE A 124 3.27 11.92 9.33
CA PHE A 124 3.20 13.04 10.26
C PHE A 124 4.29 12.89 11.32
N ARG A 125 5.47 13.43 11.00
CA ARG A 125 6.63 13.46 11.88
C ARG A 125 6.76 14.83 12.53
N ARG A 126 7.03 14.86 13.84
CA ARG A 126 7.25 16.12 14.58
C ARG A 126 8.63 16.72 14.32
N ASP A 127 9.59 15.88 13.95
CA ASP A 127 11.01 16.20 13.80
C ASP A 127 11.39 16.59 12.37
N LEU A 128 10.47 16.46 11.40
CA LEU A 128 10.71 16.71 9.99
C LEU A 128 9.55 17.49 9.38
N GLU A 129 9.86 18.53 8.60
CA GLU A 129 8.86 19.30 7.86
C GLU A 129 8.15 18.46 6.78
N LEU A 130 8.86 17.52 6.17
CA LEU A 130 8.34 16.66 5.11
C LEU A 130 8.94 15.25 5.19
N SER A 131 8.07 14.24 5.34
CA SER A 131 8.45 12.82 5.36
C SER A 131 7.61 12.04 4.37
N LEU A 132 8.18 11.74 3.20
CA LEU A 132 7.51 11.06 2.09
C LEU A 132 8.21 9.73 1.76
N SER A 133 7.41 8.72 1.45
CA SER A 133 7.86 7.46 0.86
C SER A 133 7.10 7.16 -0.42
N ALA A 134 7.80 6.59 -1.39
CA ALA A 134 7.23 5.97 -2.57
C ALA A 134 7.70 4.51 -2.62
N GLY A 135 7.02 3.62 -3.33
CA GLY A 135 7.48 2.24 -3.36
C GLY A 135 6.81 1.34 -4.37
N LEU A 136 7.12 0.06 -4.28
CA LEU A 136 6.40 -1.02 -4.95
C LEU A 136 5.77 -1.93 -3.90
N GLY A 137 4.48 -2.22 -4.07
CA GLY A 137 3.73 -3.04 -3.14
C GLY A 137 3.05 -4.22 -3.80
N PHE A 138 3.24 -5.41 -3.23
CA PHE A 138 2.46 -6.60 -3.57
C PHE A 138 1.50 -6.90 -2.44
N SER A 139 0.23 -7.16 -2.75
CA SER A 139 -0.74 -7.47 -1.70
C SER A 139 -1.77 -8.49 -2.13
N LEU A 140 -2.25 -9.29 -1.18
CA LEU A 140 -3.45 -10.12 -1.35
C LEU A 140 -4.66 -9.38 -0.78
N ARG A 141 -5.71 -9.23 -1.58
CA ARG A 141 -6.95 -8.58 -1.14
C ARG A 141 -8.10 -9.56 -1.14
N TRP A 142 -8.80 -9.62 -0.01
CA TRP A 142 -9.98 -10.45 0.19
C TRP A 142 -11.25 -9.59 0.26
N TYR A 143 -12.26 -9.90 -0.55
CA TYR A 143 -13.56 -9.26 -0.52
C TYR A 143 -14.57 -10.04 0.33
N MET A 144 -15.11 -9.42 1.38
CA MET A 144 -16.07 -10.06 2.27
C MET A 144 -17.39 -10.43 1.57
N ARG A 145 -17.82 -9.63 0.58
CA ARG A 145 -18.98 -9.90 -0.27
C ARG A 145 -18.63 -9.59 -1.72
N LYS A 146 -18.95 -10.51 -2.64
CA LYS A 146 -18.82 -10.28 -4.08
C LYS A 146 -20.05 -9.50 -4.56
N ASN A 147 -19.92 -8.20 -4.83
CA ASN A 147 -20.88 -7.49 -5.69
C ASN A 147 -20.47 -7.73 -7.16
N TYR A 148 -20.67 -8.96 -7.66
CA TYR A 148 -20.28 -9.32 -9.03
C TYR A 148 -21.45 -9.32 -10.03
N GLU A 149 -22.60 -8.73 -9.69
CA GLU A 149 -23.82 -8.84 -10.52
C GLU A 149 -24.57 -7.53 -10.77
N ALA A 150 -23.88 -6.39 -10.85
CA ALA A 150 -24.50 -5.20 -11.41
C ALA A 150 -23.49 -4.49 -12.30
N PHE A 151 -23.93 -4.22 -13.54
CA PHE A 151 -23.23 -3.67 -14.70
C PHE A 151 -22.52 -4.69 -15.59
#